data_AF-A0ABD2PG89-F1
#
_entry.id   AF-A0ABD2PG89-F1
#
_cell.length_a   1.000
_cell.length_b   1.000
_cell.length_c   1.000
_cell.angle_alpha   90.00
_cell.angle_beta   90.00
_cell.angle_gamma   90.00
#
_symmetry.space_group_name_H-M   'P 1'
#
loop_
_entity.id
_entity.type
_entity.pdbx_description
1 polymer ?
#
loop_
_entity_poly.entity_id
_entity_poly.type
_entity_poly.pdbx_seq_one_letter_code
_entity_poly.pdbx_strand_id
1 'polypeptide(L)'
;MISFKDVCRLCEDVQNTKGLANKKSIFEKTFVNFREDTSFNVQENYEAFYQAFRLIVPKLDHDRKSYNMKEIKIARIIIKMLNLPDGPDKRNLLNYYKMHNQNSTLDFADIVHITLRKYISTKQPTVTVLEVNEFLDSIANRESETGLDDLMLKYAEEYYKSNNNLKKVCEVLWNPSSKSNEFDLHLFEPFQPMLSKRSDGKSFMKDFPEKKLFFIENKFDGMALILQTNLGNHFQVEY
;
A
#
# COMPACT_ATOMS: atom_id res chain seq x y z
N MET A 1 15.72 -3.44 -11.34
CA MET A 1 14.80 -2.77 -10.41
C MET A 1 13.44 -2.65 -11.07
N ILE A 2 12.35 -2.95 -10.34
CA ILE A 2 10.98 -2.95 -10.88
C ILE A 2 10.50 -1.50 -11.04
N SER A 3 9.96 -1.17 -12.21
CA SER A 3 9.35 0.14 -12.47
C SER A 3 7.95 0.21 -11.86
N PHE A 4 7.61 1.34 -11.23
CA PHE A 4 6.26 1.57 -10.71
C PHE A 4 5.21 1.54 -11.83
N LYS A 5 5.61 1.92 -13.05
CA LYS A 5 4.76 1.85 -14.24
C LYS A 5 4.29 0.42 -14.53
N ASP A 6 5.12 -0.58 -14.30
CA ASP A 6 4.76 -1.97 -14.57
C ASP A 6 3.78 -2.50 -13.50
N VAL A 7 3.88 -2.02 -12.26
CA VAL A 7 2.87 -2.26 -11.22
C VAL A 7 1.54 -1.60 -11.60
N CYS A 8 1.54 -0.34 -12.07
CA CYS A 8 0.31 0.33 -12.52
C CYS A 8 -0.35 -0.41 -13.70
N ARG A 9 0.45 -0.85 -14.68
CA ARG A 9 -0.03 -1.64 -15.82
C ARG A 9 -0.67 -2.95 -15.37
N LEU A 10 -0.04 -3.66 -14.43
CA LEU A 10 -0.62 -4.87 -13.85
C LEU A 10 -1.99 -4.59 -13.23
N CYS A 11 -2.12 -3.53 -12.44
CA CYS A 11 -3.40 -3.14 -11.83
C CYS A 11 -4.47 -2.83 -12.88
N GLU A 12 -4.12 -2.06 -13.91
CA GLU A 12 -5.02 -1.71 -15.02
C GLU A 12 -5.47 -2.95 -15.80
N ASP A 13 -4.54 -3.84 -16.17
CA ASP A 13 -4.84 -5.07 -16.90
C ASP A 13 -5.75 -6.00 -16.09
N VAL A 14 -5.51 -6.11 -14.78
CA VAL A 14 -6.33 -6.90 -13.85
C VAL A 14 -7.71 -6.29 -13.65
N GLN A 15 -7.82 -4.97 -13.61
CA GLN A 15 -9.09 -4.26 -13.49
C GLN A 15 -9.96 -4.48 -14.73
N ASN A 16 -9.37 -4.36 -15.92
CA ASN A 16 -10.06 -4.48 -17.20
C ASN A 16 -10.38 -5.92 -17.62
N THR A 17 -9.70 -6.91 -17.03
CA THR A 17 -9.91 -8.33 -17.34
C THR A 17 -11.13 -8.90 -16.62
N LYS A 18 -11.95 -9.68 -17.35
CA LYS A 18 -13.07 -10.42 -16.76
C LYS A 18 -12.68 -11.88 -16.46
N GLY A 19 -13.20 -12.40 -15.36
CA GLY A 19 -13.01 -13.79 -14.95
C GLY A 19 -11.72 -14.03 -14.16
N LEU A 20 -11.84 -14.80 -13.07
CA LEU A 20 -10.75 -15.05 -12.13
C LEU A 20 -9.55 -15.76 -12.77
N ALA A 21 -9.80 -16.74 -13.65
CA ALA A 21 -8.74 -17.51 -14.31
C ALA A 21 -7.84 -16.60 -15.17
N ASN A 22 -8.44 -15.67 -15.92
CA ASN A 22 -7.70 -14.74 -16.78
C ASN A 22 -6.89 -13.74 -15.93
N LYS A 23 -7.49 -13.21 -14.85
CA LYS A 23 -6.76 -12.35 -13.89
C LYS A 23 -5.55 -13.08 -13.30
N LYS A 24 -5.73 -14.35 -12.91
CA LYS A 24 -4.64 -15.18 -12.36
C LYS A 24 -3.51 -15.36 -13.37
N SER A 25 -3.83 -15.62 -14.64
CA SER A 25 -2.84 -15.76 -15.70
C SER A 25 -2.02 -14.47 -15.93
N ILE A 26 -2.66 -13.30 -15.89
CA ILE A 26 -1.97 -11.99 -15.99
C ILE A 26 -1.00 -11.79 -14.83
N PHE A 27 -1.45 -12.09 -13.60
CA PHE A 27 -0.60 -12.07 -12.41
C PHE A 27 0.60 -13.01 -12.56
N GLU A 28 0.37 -14.29 -12.89
CA GLU A 28 1.42 -15.28 -13.06
C GLU A 28 2.45 -14.86 -14.12
N LYS A 29 2.00 -14.36 -15.27
CA LYS A 29 2.91 -13.88 -16.34
C LYS A 29 3.75 -12.69 -15.91
N THR A 30 3.14 -11.70 -15.28
CA THR A 30 3.85 -10.48 -14.83
C THR A 30 4.88 -10.82 -13.77
N PHE A 31 4.61 -11.82 -12.94
CA PHE A 31 5.49 -12.25 -11.87
C PHE A 31 6.71 -13.02 -12.37
N VAL A 32 6.52 -13.83 -13.40
CA VAL A 32 7.65 -14.47 -14.09
C VAL A 32 8.59 -13.39 -14.61
N ASN A 33 8.06 -12.34 -15.25
CA ASN A 33 8.89 -11.23 -15.73
C ASN A 33 9.63 -10.51 -14.58
N PHE A 34 8.96 -10.22 -13.45
CA PHE A 34 9.63 -9.61 -12.29
C PHE A 34 10.76 -10.48 -11.71
N ARG A 35 10.63 -11.81 -11.79
CA ARG A 35 11.66 -12.78 -11.36
C ARG A 35 12.79 -12.94 -12.38
N GLU A 36 12.51 -12.79 -13.67
CA GLU A 36 13.51 -12.94 -14.74
C GLU A 36 14.34 -11.67 -14.95
N ASP A 37 13.75 -10.49 -14.77
CA ASP A 37 14.44 -9.18 -14.85
C ASP A 37 15.41 -8.93 -13.68
N THR A 38 15.46 -9.85 -12.70
CA THR A 38 16.31 -9.77 -11.51
C THR A 38 17.47 -10.77 -11.60
N SER A 39 18.49 -10.43 -12.41
CA SER A 39 19.72 -11.21 -12.61
C SER A 39 20.74 -11.16 -11.45
N PHE A 40 20.30 -10.95 -10.19
CA PHE A 40 21.19 -10.87 -9.02
C PHE A 40 20.68 -11.75 -7.85
N ASN A 41 21.45 -11.80 -6.76
CA ASN A 41 21.34 -12.69 -5.61
C ASN A 41 19.88 -12.87 -5.09
N VAL A 42 19.55 -14.09 -4.63
CA VAL A 42 18.23 -14.50 -4.12
C VAL A 42 17.62 -13.51 -3.11
N GLN A 43 18.43 -12.92 -2.23
CA GLN A 43 17.98 -11.97 -1.21
C GLN A 43 17.47 -10.65 -1.81
N GLU A 44 18.14 -10.11 -2.84
CA GLU A 44 17.73 -8.86 -3.51
C GLU A 44 16.44 -9.06 -4.31
N ASN A 45 16.21 -10.29 -4.80
CA ASN A 45 15.00 -10.64 -5.53
C ASN A 45 13.78 -10.71 -4.59
N TYR A 46 13.95 -11.20 -3.37
CA TYR A 46 12.90 -11.18 -2.35
C TYR A 46 12.50 -9.75 -2.00
N GLU A 47 13.47 -8.87 -1.77
CA GLU A 47 13.22 -7.48 -1.41
C GLU A 47 12.48 -6.73 -2.52
N ALA A 48 12.95 -6.81 -3.76
CA ALA A 48 12.27 -6.19 -4.91
C ALA A 48 10.82 -6.68 -5.06
N PHE A 49 10.59 -7.96 -4.79
CA PHE A 49 9.26 -8.57 -4.85
C PHE A 49 8.35 -8.07 -3.72
N TYR A 50 8.85 -8.04 -2.49
CA TYR A 50 8.15 -7.48 -1.33
C TYR A 50 7.76 -6.02 -1.58
N GLN A 51 8.69 -5.21 -2.09
CA GLN A 51 8.48 -3.81 -2.42
C GLN A 51 7.34 -3.61 -3.45
N ALA A 52 7.20 -4.50 -4.44
CA ALA A 52 6.07 -4.45 -5.37
C ALA A 52 4.77 -4.94 -4.71
N PHE A 53 4.85 -5.99 -3.89
CA PHE A 53 3.70 -6.64 -3.27
C PHE A 53 2.95 -5.77 -2.28
N ARG A 54 3.68 -5.02 -1.45
CA ARG A 54 3.06 -4.09 -0.51
C ARG A 54 2.25 -2.99 -1.20
N LEU A 55 2.54 -2.68 -2.47
CA LEU A 55 1.73 -1.76 -3.28
C LEU A 55 0.53 -2.44 -3.95
N ILE A 56 0.67 -3.69 -4.39
CA ILE A 56 -0.41 -4.46 -5.03
C ILE A 56 -1.46 -4.88 -4.01
N VAL A 57 -1.04 -5.24 -2.79
CA VAL A 57 -1.89 -5.71 -1.70
C VAL A 57 -1.69 -4.85 -0.45
N PRO A 58 -2.05 -3.56 -0.49
CA PRO A 58 -1.73 -2.61 0.58
C PRO A 58 -2.41 -2.94 1.92
N LYS A 59 -3.48 -3.74 1.91
CA LYS A 59 -4.16 -4.22 3.14
C LYS A 59 -3.33 -5.22 3.96
N LEU A 60 -2.28 -5.77 3.37
CA LEU A 60 -1.37 -6.72 4.03
C LEU A 60 -0.01 -6.10 4.35
N ASP A 61 0.17 -4.80 4.12
CA ASP A 61 1.37 -4.03 4.51
C ASP A 61 1.26 -3.65 5.98
N HIS A 62 1.74 -4.53 6.87
CA HIS A 62 1.73 -4.29 8.32
C HIS A 62 2.96 -3.50 8.80
N ASP A 63 4.01 -3.45 7.98
CA ASP A 63 5.25 -2.74 8.32
C ASP A 63 5.08 -1.22 8.21
N ARG A 64 4.13 -0.77 7.37
CA ARG A 64 3.82 0.65 7.20
C ARG A 64 2.70 1.09 8.15
N LYS A 65 2.99 2.10 8.95
CA LYS A 65 1.99 2.81 9.77
C LYS A 65 0.90 3.44 8.89
N SER A 66 -0.28 3.64 9.47
CA SER A 66 -1.37 4.37 8.82
C SER A 66 -0.89 5.74 8.31
N TYR A 67 -1.22 6.05 7.06
CA TYR A 67 -0.94 7.36 6.50
C TYR A 67 -1.70 8.48 7.20
N ASN A 68 -2.78 8.20 7.96
CA ASN A 68 -3.63 9.20 8.59
C ASN A 68 -4.05 10.31 7.60
N MET A 69 -4.40 9.91 6.37
CA MET A 69 -4.82 10.79 5.30
C MET A 69 -6.23 10.42 4.83
N LYS A 70 -7.05 11.45 4.65
CA LYS A 70 -8.37 11.34 4.01
C LYS A 70 -8.32 12.00 2.63
N GLU A 71 -9.26 11.65 1.77
CA GLU A 71 -9.42 12.15 0.41
C GLU A 71 -9.45 13.68 0.37
N ILE A 72 -10.10 14.33 1.34
CA ILE A 72 -10.15 15.79 1.44
C ILE A 72 -8.77 16.44 1.58
N LYS A 73 -7.82 15.75 2.24
CA LYS A 73 -6.46 16.25 2.43
C LYS A 73 -5.67 16.12 1.12
N ILE A 74 -5.78 14.97 0.47
CA ILE A 74 -5.18 14.71 -0.85
C ILE A 74 -5.71 15.72 -1.89
N ALA A 75 -7.02 15.97 -1.90
CA ALA A 75 -7.65 16.97 -2.76
C ALA A 75 -7.05 18.37 -2.57
N ARG A 76 -6.90 18.82 -1.31
CA ARG A 76 -6.29 20.12 -1.00
C ARG A 76 -4.85 20.21 -1.48
N ILE A 77 -4.07 19.14 -1.32
CA ILE A 77 -2.68 19.08 -1.78
C ILE A 77 -2.63 19.18 -3.32
N ILE A 78 -3.44 18.41 -4.05
CA ILE A 78 -3.50 18.48 -5.51
C ILE A 78 -3.88 19.89 -6.00
N ILE A 79 -4.87 20.51 -5.36
CA ILE A 79 -5.30 21.89 -5.69
C ILE A 79 -4.16 22.88 -5.50
N LYS A 80 -3.41 22.76 -4.39
CA LYS A 80 -2.24 23.61 -4.12
C LYS A 80 -1.12 23.36 -5.13
N MET A 81 -0.77 22.10 -5.37
CA MET A 81 0.33 21.70 -6.27
C MET A 81 0.09 22.14 -7.71
N LEU A 82 -1.12 21.98 -8.24
CA LEU A 82 -1.46 22.39 -9.59
C LEU A 82 -1.92 23.84 -9.70
N ASN A 83 -2.00 24.56 -8.55
CA ASN A 83 -2.58 25.89 -8.45
C ASN A 83 -3.93 26.00 -9.18
N LEU A 84 -4.85 25.07 -8.88
CA LEU A 84 -6.11 24.97 -9.62
C LEU A 84 -7.00 26.20 -9.40
N PRO A 85 -7.52 26.83 -10.48
CA PRO A 85 -8.46 27.94 -10.35
C PRO A 85 -9.78 27.48 -9.74
N ASP A 86 -10.57 28.44 -9.25
CA ASP A 86 -11.95 28.18 -8.85
C ASP A 86 -12.76 27.73 -10.06
N GLY A 87 -13.18 26.46 -10.05
CA GLY A 87 -13.74 25.81 -11.23
C GLY A 87 -14.32 24.43 -10.94
N PRO A 88 -14.79 23.70 -11.97
CA PRO A 88 -15.36 22.38 -11.83
C PRO A 88 -14.37 21.37 -11.24
N ASP A 89 -13.11 21.37 -11.67
CA ASP A 89 -12.09 20.41 -11.21
C ASP A 89 -11.81 20.56 -9.71
N LYS A 90 -11.59 21.80 -9.23
CA LYS A 90 -11.42 22.10 -7.81
C LYS A 90 -12.64 21.71 -6.98
N ARG A 91 -13.85 21.98 -7.47
CA ARG A 91 -15.11 21.64 -6.77
C ARG A 91 -15.32 20.13 -6.69
N ASN A 92 -15.01 19.40 -7.76
CA ASN A 92 -15.15 17.94 -7.82
C ASN A 92 -14.18 17.25 -6.87
N LEU A 93 -12.93 17.71 -6.79
CA LEU A 93 -11.95 17.20 -5.84
C LEU A 93 -12.39 17.42 -4.37
N LEU A 94 -12.89 18.62 -4.03
CA LEU A 94 -13.29 18.94 -2.65
C LEU A 94 -14.63 18.29 -2.24
N ASN A 95 -15.55 18.10 -3.18
CA ASN A 95 -16.91 17.63 -2.91
C ASN A 95 -17.16 16.21 -3.43
N TYR A 96 -16.12 15.40 -3.65
CA TYR A 96 -16.24 14.03 -4.15
C TYR A 96 -17.34 13.24 -3.44
N TYR A 97 -17.35 13.27 -2.10
CA TYR A 97 -18.33 12.55 -1.28
C TYR A 97 -19.80 12.93 -1.55
N LYS A 98 -20.07 14.15 -2.05
CA LYS A 98 -21.42 14.58 -2.43
C LYS A 98 -21.88 13.97 -3.77
N MET A 99 -20.94 13.64 -4.65
CA MET A 99 -21.21 13.05 -5.95
C MET A 99 -21.49 11.55 -5.85
N HIS A 100 -20.87 10.86 -4.88
CA HIS A 100 -21.09 9.42 -4.63
C HIS A 100 -22.56 9.08 -4.32
N ASN A 101 -23.33 10.00 -3.75
CA ASN A 101 -24.76 9.81 -3.47
C ASN A 101 -25.65 9.85 -4.72
N GLN A 102 -25.11 10.16 -5.90
CA GLN A 102 -25.87 10.25 -7.16
C GLN A 102 -25.62 9.08 -8.12
N ASN A 103 -25.31 7.88 -7.60
CA ASN A 103 -24.99 6.69 -8.40
C ASN A 103 -23.80 6.88 -9.36
N SER A 104 -22.81 7.73 -9.00
CA SER A 104 -21.61 7.87 -9.81
C SER A 104 -20.75 6.60 -9.69
N THR A 105 -20.42 5.98 -10.83
CA THR A 105 -19.51 4.83 -10.89
C THR A 105 -18.04 5.19 -10.68
N LEU A 106 -17.72 6.49 -10.58
CA LEU A 106 -16.37 7.01 -10.44
C LEU A 106 -15.97 7.12 -8.97
N ASP A 107 -14.79 6.61 -8.65
CA ASP A 107 -14.20 6.77 -7.32
C ASP A 107 -13.35 8.06 -7.20
N PHE A 108 -12.77 8.31 -6.03
CA PHE A 108 -11.92 9.47 -5.81
C PHE A 108 -10.67 9.45 -6.71
N ALA A 109 -10.07 8.28 -6.92
CA ALA A 109 -8.87 8.12 -7.73
C ALA A 109 -9.18 8.42 -9.21
N ASP A 110 -10.35 8.04 -9.71
CA ASP A 110 -10.83 8.39 -11.05
C ASP A 110 -10.93 9.90 -11.22
N ILE A 111 -11.51 10.62 -10.25
CA ILE A 111 -11.62 12.08 -10.29
C ILE A 111 -10.24 12.74 -10.29
N VAL A 112 -9.32 12.24 -9.46
CA VAL A 112 -7.93 12.69 -9.43
C VAL A 112 -7.29 12.46 -10.80
N HIS A 113 -7.39 11.25 -11.36
CA HIS A 113 -6.83 10.92 -12.67
C HIS A 113 -7.37 11.83 -13.79
N ILE A 114 -8.70 12.00 -13.87
CA ILE A 114 -9.37 12.87 -14.85
C ILE A 114 -8.92 14.34 -14.70
N THR A 115 -8.65 14.77 -13.48
CA THR A 115 -8.12 16.11 -13.23
C THR A 115 -6.67 16.21 -13.68
N LEU A 116 -5.79 15.35 -13.16
CA LEU A 116 -4.35 15.40 -13.43
C LEU A 116 -4.03 15.34 -14.92
N ARG A 117 -4.72 14.50 -15.70
CA ARG A 117 -4.50 14.38 -17.15
C ARG A 117 -4.78 15.66 -17.96
N LYS A 118 -5.51 16.64 -17.40
CA LYS A 118 -5.77 17.94 -18.05
C LYS A 118 -4.62 18.93 -17.83
N TYR A 119 -3.91 18.82 -16.71
CA TYR A 119 -2.92 19.80 -16.27
C TYR A 119 -1.48 19.30 -16.41
N ILE A 120 -1.25 17.99 -16.42
CA ILE A 120 0.08 17.40 -16.56
C ILE A 120 0.31 16.99 -18.02
N SER A 121 1.26 17.65 -18.69
CA SER A 121 1.68 17.29 -20.06
C SER A 121 2.78 16.22 -20.02
N THR A 122 2.60 15.19 -20.83
CA THR A 122 3.32 13.91 -20.85
C THR A 122 4.85 14.02 -20.87
N LYS A 123 5.49 13.80 -19.72
CA LYS A 123 6.69 12.95 -19.61
C LYS A 123 6.39 11.88 -18.58
N GLN A 124 6.56 10.61 -18.97
CA GLN A 124 6.39 9.50 -18.05
C GLN A 124 7.57 9.51 -17.09
N PRO A 125 7.38 9.81 -15.80
CA PRO A 125 8.48 9.75 -14.86
C PRO A 125 8.93 8.28 -14.75
N THR A 126 10.22 8.03 -14.91
CA THR A 126 10.82 6.72 -14.67
C THR A 126 11.00 6.55 -13.17
N VAL A 127 9.90 6.21 -12.49
CA VAL A 127 9.87 5.96 -11.05
C VAL A 127 9.98 4.48 -10.78
N THR A 128 10.89 4.11 -9.88
CA THR A 128 11.01 2.75 -9.38
C THR A 128 10.03 2.50 -8.24
N VAL A 129 9.67 1.24 -8.03
CA VAL A 129 8.83 0.84 -6.90
C VAL A 129 9.45 1.25 -5.55
N LEU A 130 10.79 1.18 -5.45
CA LEU A 130 11.51 1.56 -4.25
C LEU A 130 11.31 3.04 -3.90
N GLU A 131 11.50 3.94 -4.87
CA GLU A 131 11.32 5.39 -4.67
C GLU A 131 9.88 5.74 -4.24
N VAL A 132 8.88 5.02 -4.78
CA VAL A 132 7.49 5.19 -4.32
C VAL A 132 7.35 4.75 -2.86
N ASN A 133 7.90 3.61 -2.50
CA ASN A 133 7.81 3.11 -1.13
C ASN A 133 8.53 4.00 -0.13
N GLU A 134 9.73 4.51 -0.45
CA GLU A 134 10.45 5.47 0.39
C GLU A 134 9.65 6.76 0.62
N PHE A 135 8.95 7.24 -0.41
CA PHE A 135 8.07 8.39 -0.27
C PHE A 135 6.85 8.08 0.62
N LEU A 136 6.21 6.93 0.43
CA LEU A 136 5.10 6.48 1.27
C LEU A 136 5.54 6.29 2.73
N ASP A 137 6.74 5.76 2.97
CA ASP A 137 7.32 5.59 4.29
C ASP A 137 7.59 6.95 4.96
N SER A 138 8.04 7.94 4.19
CA SER A 138 8.21 9.32 4.66
C SER A 138 6.87 9.96 5.08
N ILE A 139 5.80 9.68 4.34
CA ILE A 139 4.45 10.14 4.69
C ILE A 139 3.96 9.43 5.97
N ALA A 140 4.17 8.12 6.08
CA ALA A 140 3.71 7.31 7.21
C ALA A 140 4.43 7.65 8.52
N ASN A 141 5.72 8.03 8.45
CA ASN A 141 6.56 8.33 9.61
C ASN A 141 6.62 9.82 9.99
N ARG A 142 5.77 10.68 9.40
CA ARG A 142 5.76 12.11 9.73
C ARG A 142 5.35 12.36 11.19
N GLU A 143 6.07 13.26 11.86
CA GLU A 143 5.83 13.60 13.27
C GLU A 143 4.66 14.58 13.45
N SER A 144 4.39 15.44 12.47
CA SER A 144 3.36 16.48 12.55
C SER A 144 2.43 16.50 11.36
N GLU A 145 1.19 16.92 11.60
CA GLU A 145 0.16 17.00 10.56
C GLU A 145 0.40 18.15 9.56
N THR A 146 1.11 19.19 10.01
CA THR A 146 1.50 20.39 9.25
C THR A 146 2.60 20.11 8.22
N GLY A 147 3.50 19.16 8.49
CA GLY A 147 4.61 18.85 7.58
C GLY A 147 4.20 18.08 6.32
N LEU A 148 2.95 17.62 6.19
CA LEU A 148 2.52 16.86 5.02
C LEU A 148 2.48 17.73 3.75
N ASP A 149 1.96 18.94 3.85
CA ASP A 149 1.85 19.83 2.70
C ASP A 149 3.25 20.16 2.17
N ASP A 150 4.19 20.49 3.06
CA ASP A 150 5.57 20.79 2.72
C ASP A 150 6.31 19.57 2.15
N LEU A 151 6.10 18.37 2.73
CA LEU A 151 6.68 17.13 2.23
C LEU A 151 6.19 16.82 0.81
N MET A 152 4.87 16.89 0.58
CA MET A 152 4.27 16.60 -0.72
C MET A 152 4.67 17.63 -1.77
N LEU A 153 4.74 18.92 -1.40
CA LEU A 153 5.23 19.97 -2.30
C LEU A 153 6.72 19.80 -2.60
N LYS A 154 7.55 19.50 -1.59
CA LYS A 154 8.98 19.22 -1.78
C LYS A 154 9.19 18.06 -2.74
N TYR A 155 8.52 16.94 -2.54
CA TYR A 155 8.64 15.78 -3.43
C TYR A 155 8.11 16.09 -4.83
N ALA A 156 7.02 16.84 -4.96
CA ALA A 156 6.51 17.28 -6.25
C ALA A 156 7.50 18.17 -7.00
N GLU A 157 8.12 19.12 -6.30
CA GLU A 157 9.17 19.97 -6.84
C GLU A 157 10.41 19.17 -7.21
N GLU A 158 10.85 18.24 -6.34
CA GLU A 158 11.97 17.34 -6.60
C GLU A 158 11.68 16.47 -7.82
N TYR A 159 10.48 15.91 -7.96
CA TYR A 159 10.06 15.16 -9.15
C TYR A 159 9.99 16.00 -10.41
N TYR A 160 9.54 17.25 -10.28
CA TYR A 160 9.44 18.18 -11.40
C TYR A 160 10.84 18.65 -11.84
N LYS A 161 11.75 18.86 -10.88
CA LYS A 161 13.13 19.34 -11.07
C LYS A 161 14.12 18.21 -11.42
N SER A 162 13.95 16.98 -10.92
CA SER A 162 14.86 15.82 -11.06
C SER A 162 14.89 15.19 -12.45
N ASN A 163 14.13 15.74 -13.39
CA ASN A 163 14.31 15.50 -14.82
C ASN A 163 15.63 16.10 -15.39
N ASN A 164 16.66 16.36 -14.56
CA ASN A 164 18.04 16.64 -15.00
C ASN A 164 19.13 16.20 -13.97
N ASN A 165 19.74 15.04 -14.27
CA ASN A 165 21.11 14.56 -13.97
C ASN A 165 21.40 13.69 -12.71
N LEU A 166 21.68 12.41 -12.99
CA LEU A 166 21.89 11.24 -12.15
C LEU A 166 23.28 11.14 -11.47
N LYS A 167 24.27 11.98 -11.85
CA LYS A 167 25.67 11.83 -11.42
C LYS A 167 25.90 12.12 -9.92
N LYS A 168 25.05 12.95 -9.31
CA LYS A 168 25.23 13.43 -7.93
C LYS A 168 24.58 12.54 -6.87
N VAL A 169 23.66 11.66 -7.30
CA VAL A 169 22.99 10.66 -6.45
C VAL A 169 23.93 9.47 -6.18
N CYS A 170 24.76 9.11 -7.16
CA CYS A 170 25.70 7.99 -7.05
C CYS A 170 26.90 8.27 -6.09
N GLU A 171 27.22 9.52 -5.79
CA GLU A 171 28.33 9.89 -4.89
C GLU A 171 27.97 9.79 -3.40
N VAL A 172 26.68 9.86 -3.05
CA VAL A 172 26.21 9.94 -1.64
C VAL A 172 25.79 8.58 -1.08
N LEU A 173 25.41 7.63 -1.94
CA LEU A 173 24.82 6.35 -1.54
C LEU A 173 25.82 5.18 -1.46
N TRP A 174 27.13 5.43 -1.64
CA TRP A 174 28.20 4.41 -1.63
C TRP A 174 28.59 3.90 -0.22
N ASN A 175 27.59 3.62 0.64
CA ASN A 175 27.69 2.86 1.91
C ASN A 175 28.17 3.65 3.16
N PRO A 176 27.58 3.41 4.35
CA PRO A 176 28.15 2.36 5.21
C PRO A 176 27.19 1.66 6.20
N SER A 177 27.21 0.32 6.16
CA SER A 177 27.35 -0.57 7.33
C SER A 177 26.25 -0.63 8.41
N SER A 178 25.32 -1.59 8.30
CA SER A 178 25.16 -2.74 9.23
C SER A 178 23.96 -3.66 8.88
N LYS A 179 24.17 -4.98 9.03
CA LYS A 179 23.28 -6.15 8.80
C LYS A 179 22.19 -6.26 9.90
N SER A 180 21.09 -7.03 9.83
CA SER A 180 21.00 -8.51 9.69
C SER A 180 19.56 -9.07 9.58
N ASN A 181 19.43 -10.27 8.97
CA ASN A 181 18.26 -11.18 8.96
C ASN A 181 18.02 -11.87 10.33
N GLU A 182 16.77 -12.19 10.68
CA GLU A 182 16.21 -13.55 10.97
C GLU A 182 14.68 -13.45 11.21
N PHE A 183 13.89 -14.44 10.79
CA PHE A 183 12.42 -14.48 10.99
C PHE A 183 12.08 -15.53 12.06
N ASP A 184 11.56 -15.07 13.20
CA ASP A 184 10.85 -15.88 14.22
C ASP A 184 9.65 -15.08 14.73
N LEU A 185 8.68 -15.74 15.40
CA LEU A 185 7.64 -15.01 16.14
C LEU A 185 8.28 -14.29 17.32
N HIS A 186 8.41 -12.96 17.25
CA HIS A 186 9.00 -12.17 18.31
C HIS A 186 7.94 -11.66 19.30
N LEU A 187 8.32 -11.64 20.58
CA LEU A 187 7.54 -10.97 21.61
C LEU A 187 7.49 -9.46 21.29
N PHE A 188 6.29 -8.87 21.29
CA PHE A 188 6.01 -7.47 20.89
C PHE A 188 5.90 -7.21 19.39
N GLU A 189 5.76 -8.26 18.57
CA GLU A 189 5.34 -8.12 17.18
C GLU A 189 3.85 -8.49 16.99
N PRO A 190 3.08 -7.68 16.24
CA PRO A 190 1.70 -7.97 15.91
C PRO A 190 1.60 -9.19 14.99
N PHE A 191 0.71 -10.11 15.30
CA PHE A 191 0.35 -11.22 14.42
C PHE A 191 -1.15 -11.24 14.13
N GLN A 192 -1.53 -11.74 12.95
CA GLN A 192 -2.94 -11.82 12.60
C GLN A 192 -3.66 -12.86 13.48
N PRO A 193 -4.72 -12.48 14.22
CA PRO A 193 -5.47 -13.44 15.01
C PRO A 193 -6.16 -14.45 14.08
N MET A 194 -6.26 -15.69 14.53
CA MET A 194 -6.97 -16.74 13.82
C MET A 194 -8.46 -16.37 13.72
N LEU A 195 -9.01 -16.35 12.50
CA LEU A 195 -10.41 -16.03 12.26
C LEU A 195 -11.26 -17.31 12.24
N SER A 196 -12.46 -17.24 12.82
CA SER A 196 -13.42 -18.36 12.75
C SER A 196 -14.16 -18.36 11.42
N LYS A 197 -14.24 -19.52 10.76
CA LYS A 197 -15.18 -19.73 9.66
C LYS A 197 -16.60 -19.84 10.20
N ARG A 198 -17.57 -19.18 9.55
CA ARG A 198 -19.00 -19.35 9.88
C ARG A 198 -19.43 -20.78 9.55
N SER A 199 -20.02 -21.45 10.53
CA SER A 199 -20.58 -22.80 10.41
C SER A 199 -22.05 -22.76 10.82
N ASP A 200 -22.87 -23.56 10.14
CA ASP A 200 -24.31 -23.70 10.34
C ASP A 200 -24.61 -25.18 10.62
N GLY A 201 -25.74 -25.50 11.26
CA GLY A 201 -26.00 -26.86 11.76
C GLY A 201 -25.91 -27.98 10.70
N LYS A 202 -26.12 -27.64 9.42
CA LYS A 202 -25.96 -28.57 8.28
C LYS A 202 -24.50 -28.75 7.84
N SER A 203 -23.67 -27.71 7.97
CA SER A 203 -22.24 -27.72 7.63
C SER A 203 -21.35 -28.14 8.80
N PHE A 204 -21.86 -28.06 10.03
CA PHE A 204 -21.17 -28.46 11.25
C PHE A 204 -20.64 -29.90 11.20
N MET A 205 -21.48 -30.86 10.82
CA MET A 205 -21.08 -32.28 10.73
C MET A 205 -20.03 -32.56 9.64
N LYS A 206 -19.91 -31.66 8.65
CA LYS A 206 -18.89 -31.74 7.60
C LYS A 206 -17.55 -31.17 8.05
N ASP A 207 -17.57 -30.05 8.78
CA ASP A 207 -16.38 -29.38 9.28
C ASP A 207 -15.83 -30.07 10.56
N PHE A 208 -16.69 -30.75 11.33
CA PHE A 208 -16.37 -31.48 12.57
C PHE A 208 -16.83 -32.95 12.50
N PRO A 209 -16.08 -33.85 11.84
CA PRO A 209 -16.43 -35.26 11.75
C PRO A 209 -16.32 -35.96 13.12
N GLU A 210 -17.23 -36.91 13.39
CA GLU A 210 -17.43 -37.59 14.70
C GLU A 210 -16.17 -38.22 15.33
N LYS A 211 -15.12 -38.48 14.55
CA LYS A 211 -13.87 -39.11 15.02
C LYS A 211 -12.77 -38.11 15.41
N LYS A 212 -13.02 -36.79 15.37
CA LYS A 212 -12.06 -35.77 15.83
C LYS A 212 -12.56 -35.09 17.09
N LEU A 213 -11.69 -35.01 18.10
CA LEU A 213 -11.93 -34.21 19.29
C LEU A 213 -11.90 -32.72 18.90
N PHE A 214 -12.87 -31.96 19.41
CA PHE A 214 -12.92 -30.51 19.27
C PHE A 214 -13.38 -29.88 20.58
N PHE A 215 -13.00 -28.63 20.79
CA PHE A 215 -13.41 -27.83 21.94
C PHE A 215 -14.62 -26.96 21.58
N ILE A 216 -15.54 -26.80 22.53
CA ILE A 216 -16.67 -25.86 22.44
C ILE A 216 -16.42 -24.79 23.48
N GLU A 217 -16.29 -23.54 23.03
CA GLU A 217 -16.09 -22.38 23.89
C GLU A 217 -17.16 -21.32 23.57
N ASN A 218 -17.51 -20.51 24.57
CA ASN A 218 -18.43 -19.41 24.38
C ASN A 218 -17.78 -18.31 23.53
N LYS A 219 -18.42 -17.93 22.43
CA LYS A 219 -18.01 -16.75 21.67
C LYS A 219 -18.43 -15.49 22.43
N PHE A 220 -17.47 -14.83 23.06
CA PHE A 220 -17.69 -13.52 23.67
C PHE A 220 -17.89 -12.44 22.59
N ASP A 221 -18.83 -11.54 22.83
CA ASP A 221 -19.12 -10.41 21.94
C ASP A 221 -18.39 -9.16 22.45
N GLY A 222 -17.15 -9.02 22.00
CA GLY A 222 -16.25 -7.94 22.36
C GLY A 222 -15.19 -7.73 21.28
N MET A 223 -14.20 -6.88 21.58
CA MET A 223 -13.04 -6.68 20.71
C MET A 223 -11.98 -7.75 21.00
N ALA A 224 -11.37 -8.31 19.96
CA ALA A 224 -10.22 -9.18 20.12
C ALA A 224 -9.01 -8.36 20.59
N LEU A 225 -8.31 -8.85 21.60
CA LEU A 225 -7.12 -8.21 22.15
C LEU A 225 -5.98 -9.23 22.17
N ILE A 226 -4.81 -8.83 21.68
CA ILE A 226 -3.57 -9.62 21.80
C ILE A 226 -2.74 -8.95 22.89
N LEU A 227 -2.41 -9.71 23.94
CA LEU A 227 -1.61 -9.23 25.06
C LEU A 227 -0.30 -10.00 25.09
N GLN A 228 0.81 -9.29 24.90
CA GLN A 228 2.16 -9.82 25.02
C GLN A 228 2.78 -9.27 26.30
N THR A 229 3.40 -10.13 27.11
CA THR A 229 4.03 -9.74 28.38
C THR A 229 5.40 -10.39 28.52
N ASN A 230 6.32 -9.68 29.18
CA ASN A 230 7.60 -10.22 29.64
C ASN A 230 7.59 -10.27 31.18
N LEU A 231 8.35 -11.19 31.78
CA LEU A 231 8.45 -11.43 33.24
C LEU A 231 8.87 -10.19 34.07
N GLY A 232 9.18 -9.05 33.44
CA GLY A 232 9.61 -7.79 34.05
C GLY A 232 8.55 -6.67 34.17
N ASN A 233 7.24 -6.96 34.18
CA ASN A 233 6.15 -5.97 34.38
C ASN A 233 6.00 -4.87 33.28
N HIS A 234 6.44 -5.13 32.05
CA HIS A 234 6.16 -4.25 30.91
C HIS A 234 4.99 -4.81 30.07
N PHE A 235 3.97 -3.98 29.86
CA PHE A 235 2.75 -4.31 29.10
C PHE A 235 2.71 -3.52 27.80
N GLN A 236 2.43 -4.19 26.69
CA GLN A 236 2.07 -3.56 25.41
C GLN A 236 0.68 -4.07 25.02
N VAL A 237 -0.24 -3.14 24.78
CA VAL A 237 -1.60 -3.42 24.33
C VAL A 237 -1.74 -2.82 22.94
N GLU A 238 -2.09 -3.66 21.97
CA GLU A 238 -2.33 -3.24 20.59
C GLU A 238 -3.82 -3.40 20.25
N TYR A 239 -4.34 -2.46 19.46
CA TYR A 239 -5.76 -2.36 19.08
C TYR A 239 -6.00 -2.87 17.66
#